data_AF-A0A2V5S6N6-F1
#
_entry.id   AF-A0A2V5S6N6-F1
#
_cell.length_a   1.000
_cell.length_b   1.000
_cell.length_c   1.000
_cell.angle_alpha   90.00
_cell.angle_beta   90.00
_cell.angle_gamma   90.00
#
_symmetry.space_group_name_H-M   'P 1'
#
loop_
_entity.id
_entity.type
_entity.pdbx_description
1 polymer ?
#
loop_
_entity_poly.entity_id
_entity_poly.type
_entity_poly.pdbx_seq_one_letter_code
_entity_poly.pdbx_strand_id
1 'polypeptide(L)'
;MPPAAKIGNAPHVTSVERLVRALCVVGMGTVAIICGVWAFGAVWFDAPFGSGNKIVAALIAIAFVVVLVFVRRFWRKLGIFVVLFGGVLIWWLTLSPTNDSDWQPDVAQKVWADVQGDEVTFYNVRNCEYRTESDYTPHWEARTAHISQITGIDLAIDYWGSPWIAHPIVSFQFADTPPLCFSIETRKKLGQ
;
A
#
# COMPACT_ATOMS: atom_id res chain seq x y z
N MET A 1 -33.95 -58.07 -42.39
CA MET A 1 -33.19 -56.80 -42.56
C MET A 1 -33.01 -56.16 -41.19
N PRO A 2 -31.81 -55.67 -40.85
CA PRO A 2 -31.46 -55.22 -39.49
C PRO A 2 -32.12 -53.87 -39.14
N PRO A 3 -32.28 -53.52 -37.84
CA PRO A 3 -32.79 -52.22 -37.42
C PRO A 3 -31.74 -51.13 -37.66
N ALA A 4 -32.19 -49.99 -38.19
CA ALA A 4 -31.37 -48.83 -38.48
C ALA A 4 -30.72 -48.28 -37.19
N ALA A 5 -29.38 -48.16 -37.21
CA ALA A 5 -28.63 -47.50 -36.16
C ALA A 5 -29.00 -46.01 -36.10
N LYS A 6 -29.50 -45.56 -34.94
CA LYS A 6 -29.64 -44.12 -34.65
C LYS A 6 -28.24 -43.54 -34.47
N ILE A 7 -27.74 -42.86 -35.50
CA ILE A 7 -26.54 -42.03 -35.41
C ILE A 7 -26.87 -40.84 -34.51
N GLY A 8 -26.35 -40.85 -33.29
CA GLY A 8 -26.51 -39.73 -32.36
C GLY A 8 -25.78 -38.50 -32.91
N ASN A 9 -26.54 -37.43 -33.18
CA ASN A 9 -25.95 -36.12 -33.49
C ASN A 9 -25.18 -35.63 -32.27
N ALA A 10 -23.85 -35.57 -32.39
CA ALA A 10 -23.02 -34.85 -31.44
C ALA A 10 -23.37 -33.35 -31.50
N PRO A 11 -23.44 -32.63 -30.36
CA PRO A 11 -23.79 -31.21 -30.36
C PRO A 11 -22.71 -30.40 -31.11
N HIS A 12 -23.11 -29.72 -32.19
CA HIS A 12 -22.28 -28.77 -32.92
C HIS A 12 -22.17 -27.46 -32.13
N VAL A 13 -21.08 -27.30 -31.37
CA VAL A 13 -20.76 -26.03 -30.69
C VAL A 13 -20.40 -24.98 -31.75
N THR A 14 -21.14 -23.88 -31.79
CA THR A 14 -20.94 -22.82 -32.78
C THR A 14 -19.62 -22.07 -32.54
N SER A 15 -19.06 -21.44 -33.58
CA SER A 15 -17.82 -20.66 -33.45
C SER A 15 -17.95 -19.51 -32.43
N VAL A 16 -19.16 -18.97 -32.26
CA VAL A 16 -19.48 -17.92 -31.29
C VAL A 16 -19.39 -18.44 -29.85
N GLU A 17 -19.95 -19.61 -29.55
CA GLU A 17 -19.88 -20.21 -28.20
C GLU A 17 -18.44 -20.53 -27.81
N ARG A 18 -17.61 -20.99 -28.76
CA ARG A 18 -16.18 -21.21 -28.54
C ARG A 18 -15.43 -19.92 -28.23
N LEU A 19 -15.73 -18.85 -28.96
CA LEU A 19 -15.14 -17.53 -28.74
C LEU A 19 -15.52 -16.97 -27.37
N VAL A 20 -16.81 -16.98 -27.01
CA VAL A 20 -17.30 -16.52 -25.71
C VAL A 20 -16.64 -17.30 -24.57
N ARG A 21 -16.58 -18.64 -24.69
CA ARG A 21 -15.94 -19.49 -23.68
C ARG A 21 -14.45 -19.18 -23.52
N ALA A 22 -13.73 -18.95 -24.63
CA ALA A 22 -12.33 -18.57 -24.60
C ALA A 22 -12.12 -17.22 -23.89
N LEU A 23 -12.94 -16.21 -24.23
CA LEU A 23 -12.89 -14.90 -23.58
C LEU A 23 -13.18 -14.98 -22.07
N CYS A 24 -14.18 -15.77 -21.66
CA CYS A 24 -14.46 -15.98 -20.24
C CYS A 24 -13.30 -16.65 -19.50
N VAL A 25 -12.65 -17.66 -20.10
CA VAL A 25 -11.50 -18.34 -19.49
C VAL A 25 -10.31 -17.40 -19.35
N VAL A 26 -10.02 -16.60 -20.39
CA VAL A 26 -8.97 -15.58 -20.35
C VAL A 26 -9.27 -14.54 -19.28
N GLY A 27 -10.48 -13.99 -19.26
CA GLY A 27 -10.90 -13.00 -18.27
C GLY A 27 -10.79 -13.53 -16.83
N MET A 28 -11.28 -14.75 -16.56
CA MET A 28 -11.13 -15.38 -15.24
C MET A 28 -9.67 -15.62 -14.87
N GLY A 29 -8.84 -16.04 -15.84
CA GLY A 29 -7.40 -16.22 -15.65
C GLY A 29 -6.70 -14.91 -15.28
N THR A 30 -7.00 -13.83 -15.99
CA THR A 30 -6.46 -12.49 -15.71
C THR A 30 -6.85 -12.02 -14.31
N VAL A 31 -8.14 -12.15 -13.93
CA VAL A 31 -8.59 -11.79 -12.57
C VAL A 31 -7.87 -12.61 -11.51
N ALA A 32 -7.72 -13.92 -11.72
CA ALA A 32 -7.01 -14.78 -10.78
C ALA A 32 -5.53 -14.38 -10.62
N ILE A 33 -4.86 -13.99 -11.71
CA ILE A 33 -3.48 -13.48 -11.68
C ILE A 33 -3.41 -12.17 -10.89
N ILE A 34 -4.31 -11.21 -11.16
CA ILE A 34 -4.36 -9.93 -10.43
C ILE A 34 -4.55 -10.17 -8.94
N CYS A 35 -5.51 -11.02 -8.55
CA CYS A 35 -5.74 -11.40 -7.16
C CYS A 35 -4.50 -12.05 -6.52
N GLY A 36 -3.82 -12.95 -7.25
CA GLY A 36 -2.60 -13.61 -6.76
C GLY A 36 -1.43 -12.65 -6.57
N VAL A 37 -1.21 -11.73 -7.53
CA VAL A 37 -0.18 -10.69 -7.45
C VAL A 37 -0.47 -9.72 -6.31
N TRP A 38 -1.72 -9.31 -6.15
CA TRP A 38 -2.14 -8.45 -5.05
C TRP A 38 -1.93 -9.14 -3.70
N ALA A 39 -2.35 -10.39 -3.55
CA ALA A 39 -2.17 -11.16 -2.31
C ALA A 39 -0.69 -11.38 -1.97
N PHE A 40 0.15 -11.62 -2.98
CA PHE A 40 1.60 -11.65 -2.81
C PHE A 40 2.13 -10.32 -2.27
N GLY A 41 1.74 -9.19 -2.88
CA GLY A 41 2.15 -7.86 -2.45
C GLY A 41 1.72 -7.55 -1.01
N ALA A 42 0.46 -7.78 -0.69
CA ALA A 42 -0.10 -7.61 0.66
C ALA A 42 0.72 -8.35 1.73
N VAL A 43 1.10 -9.60 1.46
CA VAL A 43 1.90 -10.40 2.40
C VAL A 43 3.35 -9.95 2.42
N TRP A 44 3.93 -9.60 1.27
CA TRP A 44 5.32 -9.19 1.17
C TRP A 44 5.59 -7.91 1.98
N PHE A 45 4.68 -6.94 1.90
CA PHE A 45 4.86 -5.63 2.54
C PHE A 45 4.28 -5.56 3.95
N ASP A 46 3.08 -6.11 4.18
CA ASP A 46 2.31 -5.82 5.41
C ASP A 46 2.26 -6.96 6.42
N ALA A 47 2.83 -8.14 6.13
CA ALA A 47 2.79 -9.25 7.07
C ALA A 47 3.64 -8.96 8.34
N PRO A 48 3.28 -9.56 9.50
CA PRO A 48 3.91 -9.21 10.78
C PRO A 48 5.25 -9.93 11.05
N PHE A 49 5.84 -10.59 10.05
CA PHE A 49 7.01 -11.47 10.23
C PHE A 49 8.35 -10.79 9.89
N GLY A 50 8.35 -9.46 9.69
CA GLY A 50 9.55 -8.71 9.31
C GLY A 50 10.18 -9.25 8.02
N SER A 51 11.48 -9.57 8.05
CA SER A 51 12.18 -10.18 6.90
C SER A 51 11.57 -11.51 6.43
N GLY A 52 10.83 -12.21 7.30
CA GLY A 52 10.12 -13.45 6.97
C GLY A 52 8.97 -13.27 5.98
N ASN A 53 8.46 -12.05 5.81
CA ASN A 53 7.37 -11.74 4.89
C ASN A 53 7.64 -12.23 3.46
N LYS A 54 8.89 -12.11 3.00
CA LYS A 54 9.31 -12.54 1.65
C LYS A 54 9.11 -14.04 1.43
N ILE A 55 9.40 -14.83 2.46
CA ILE A 55 9.26 -16.30 2.42
C ILE A 55 7.77 -16.65 2.40
N VAL A 56 6.97 -16.04 3.28
CA VAL A 56 5.52 -16.31 3.35
C VAL A 56 4.82 -15.90 2.05
N ALA A 57 5.18 -14.74 1.49
CA ALA A 57 4.66 -14.28 0.20
C ALA A 57 5.00 -15.28 -0.93
N ALA A 58 6.23 -15.77 -0.99
CA ALA A 58 6.64 -16.79 -1.96
C ALA A 58 5.83 -18.09 -1.81
N LEU A 59 5.60 -18.56 -0.58
CA LEU A 59 4.78 -19.74 -0.31
C LEU A 59 3.33 -19.54 -0.78
N ILE A 60 2.75 -18.36 -0.55
CA ILE A 60 1.40 -18.03 -1.02
C ILE A 60 1.34 -17.99 -2.55
N ALA A 61 2.34 -17.40 -3.22
CA ALA A 61 2.41 -17.41 -4.68
C ALA A 61 2.50 -18.84 -5.24
N ILE A 62 3.34 -19.69 -4.65
CA ILE A 62 3.43 -21.12 -5.01
C ILE A 62 2.09 -21.81 -4.81
N ALA A 63 1.39 -21.57 -3.69
CA ALA A 63 0.07 -22.15 -3.44
C ALA A 63 -0.95 -21.76 -4.52
N PHE A 64 -0.98 -20.47 -4.94
CA PHE A 64 -1.83 -20.04 -6.05
C PHE A 64 -1.49 -20.74 -7.36
N VAL A 65 -0.20 -20.83 -7.73
CA VAL A 65 0.24 -21.55 -8.93
C VAL A 65 -0.16 -23.01 -8.88
N VAL A 66 0.05 -23.67 -7.73
CA VAL A 66 -0.31 -25.09 -7.55
C VAL A 66 -1.81 -25.30 -7.76
N VAL A 67 -2.64 -24.42 -7.20
CA VAL A 67 -4.11 -24.48 -7.36
C VAL A 67 -4.51 -24.27 -8.82
N LEU A 68 -3.92 -23.29 -9.50
CA LEU A 68 -4.25 -22.95 -10.88
C LEU A 68 -3.82 -24.04 -11.87
N VAL A 69 -2.68 -24.69 -11.66
CA VAL A 69 -2.10 -25.68 -12.56
C VAL A 69 -2.61 -27.10 -12.28
N PHE A 70 -2.60 -27.55 -11.02
CA PHE A 70 -2.80 -28.96 -10.69
C PHE A 70 -4.25 -29.33 -10.32
N VAL A 71 -5.09 -28.38 -9.92
CA VAL A 71 -6.49 -28.68 -9.55
C VAL A 71 -7.37 -28.76 -10.80
N ARG A 72 -7.80 -29.97 -11.19
CA ARG A 72 -8.56 -30.17 -12.44
C ARG A 72 -10.03 -29.78 -12.37
N ARG A 73 -10.71 -30.06 -11.24
CA ARG A 73 -12.16 -29.82 -11.11
C ARG A 73 -12.42 -28.34 -10.83
N PHE A 74 -13.10 -27.66 -11.75
CA PHE A 74 -13.35 -26.21 -11.71
C PHE A 74 -13.88 -25.72 -10.36
N TRP A 75 -14.95 -26.32 -9.83
CA TRP A 75 -15.53 -25.91 -8.54
C TRP A 75 -14.59 -26.10 -7.34
N ARG A 76 -13.73 -27.13 -7.37
CA ARG A 76 -12.70 -27.32 -6.33
C ARG A 76 -11.59 -26.28 -6.47
N LYS A 77 -11.15 -25.98 -7.69
CA LYS A 77 -10.17 -24.93 -7.98
C LYS A 77 -10.67 -23.58 -7.49
N LEU A 78 -11.90 -23.22 -7.88
CA LEU A 78 -12.54 -21.97 -7.49
C LEU A 78 -12.69 -21.88 -5.97
N GLY A 79 -13.19 -22.92 -5.31
CA GLY A 79 -13.34 -22.93 -3.85
C GLY A 79 -12.01 -22.73 -3.12
N ILE A 80 -10.96 -23.46 -3.49
CA ILE A 80 -9.63 -23.31 -2.86
C ILE A 80 -9.05 -21.92 -3.13
N PHE A 81 -9.15 -21.44 -4.38
CA PHE A 81 -8.65 -20.11 -4.74
C PHE A 81 -9.34 -19.01 -3.93
N VAL A 82 -10.67 -19.05 -3.84
CA VAL A 82 -11.46 -18.07 -3.08
C VAL A 82 -11.13 -18.13 -1.59
N VAL A 83 -10.91 -19.31 -1.01
CA VAL A 83 -10.51 -19.43 0.39
C VAL A 83 -9.10 -18.85 0.62
N LEU A 84 -8.13 -19.16 -0.24
CA LEU A 84 -6.77 -18.63 -0.13
C LEU A 84 -6.75 -17.10 -0.26
N PHE A 85 -7.34 -16.58 -1.33
CA PHE A 85 -7.42 -15.14 -1.58
C PHE A 85 -8.26 -14.43 -0.51
N GLY A 86 -9.42 -14.98 -0.17
CA GLY A 86 -10.30 -14.43 0.85
C GLY A 86 -9.66 -14.37 2.22
N GLY A 87 -8.85 -15.37 2.60
CA GLY A 87 -8.08 -15.35 3.84
C GLY A 87 -7.08 -14.20 3.90
N VAL A 88 -6.30 -14.00 2.84
CA VAL A 88 -5.35 -12.88 2.75
C VAL A 88 -6.08 -11.54 2.74
N LEU A 89 -7.17 -11.43 1.97
CA LEU A 89 -7.96 -10.20 1.87
C LEU A 89 -8.58 -9.83 3.23
N ILE A 90 -9.24 -10.78 3.90
CA ILE A 90 -9.85 -10.55 5.21
C ILE A 90 -8.79 -10.13 6.22
N TRP A 91 -7.65 -10.82 6.28
CA TRP A 91 -6.55 -10.42 7.15
C TRP A 91 -6.05 -9.01 6.83
N TRP A 92 -5.81 -8.70 5.56
CA TRP A 92 -5.31 -7.39 5.15
C TRP A 92 -6.28 -6.26 5.51
N LEU A 93 -7.59 -6.49 5.39
CA LEU A 93 -8.63 -5.54 5.80
C LEU A 93 -8.74 -5.35 7.32
N THR A 94 -8.11 -6.20 8.14
CA THR A 94 -8.03 -6.01 9.60
C THR A 94 -6.84 -5.16 10.03
N LEU A 95 -5.91 -4.83 9.11
CA LEU A 95 -4.77 -3.98 9.41
C LEU A 95 -5.25 -2.58 9.81
N SER A 96 -4.82 -2.13 10.98
CA SER A 96 -5.13 -0.79 11.49
C SER A 96 -3.88 0.08 11.49
N PRO A 97 -3.99 1.37 11.13
CA PRO A 97 -2.87 2.29 11.27
C PRO A 97 -2.48 2.40 12.75
N THR A 98 -1.18 2.47 13.02
CA THR A 98 -0.66 2.66 14.37
C THR A 98 0.21 3.91 14.41
N ASN A 99 0.17 4.63 15.53
CA ASN A 99 1.14 5.66 15.85
C ASN A 99 2.28 5.14 16.74
N ASP A 100 2.13 3.91 17.24
CA ASP A 100 3.00 3.24 18.19
C ASP A 100 3.74 2.14 17.45
N SER A 101 4.96 2.46 17.01
CA SER A 101 5.85 1.56 16.30
C SER A 101 7.29 2.04 16.48
N ASP A 102 8.25 1.19 16.11
CA ASP A 102 9.65 1.59 15.99
C ASP A 102 9.85 2.33 14.67
N TRP A 103 9.79 3.66 14.75
CA TRP A 103 9.83 4.58 13.61
C TRP A 103 11.28 4.94 13.26
N GLN A 104 11.51 5.31 12.00
CA GLN A 104 12.80 5.87 11.60
C GLN A 104 13.16 7.13 12.42
N PRO A 105 14.45 7.40 12.69
CA PRO A 105 14.86 8.41 13.66
C PRO A 105 14.35 9.83 13.36
N ASP A 106 14.23 10.21 12.08
CA ASP A 106 13.72 11.51 11.64
C ASP A 106 12.19 11.65 11.75
N VAL A 107 11.46 10.58 12.02
CA VAL A 107 9.99 10.58 12.18
C VAL A 107 9.55 9.92 13.49
N ALA A 108 10.50 9.77 14.43
CA ALA A 108 10.31 9.12 15.71
C ALA A 108 9.32 9.85 16.62
N GLN A 109 9.33 11.18 16.60
CA GLN A 109 8.42 12.00 17.41
C GLN A 109 7.28 12.56 16.57
N LYS A 110 6.10 12.69 17.18
CA LYS A 110 4.97 13.40 16.59
C LYS A 110 4.96 14.85 17.06
N VAL A 111 4.81 15.76 16.11
CA VAL A 111 4.54 17.17 16.41
C VAL A 111 3.16 17.31 17.07
N TRP A 112 3.06 18.19 18.05
CA TRP A 112 1.80 18.64 18.64
C TRP A 112 1.96 20.09 19.09
N ALA A 113 0.85 20.79 19.33
CA ALA A 113 0.89 22.18 19.75
C ALA A 113 -0.06 22.43 20.92
N ASP A 114 0.36 23.30 21.85
CA ASP A 114 -0.52 23.97 22.80
C ASP A 114 -0.88 25.36 22.24
N VAL A 115 -2.18 25.68 22.26
CA VAL A 115 -2.72 26.88 21.61
C VAL A 115 -3.35 27.77 22.68
N GLN A 116 -2.73 28.91 22.95
CA GLN A 116 -3.14 29.88 23.96
C GLN A 116 -3.46 31.23 23.30
N GLY A 117 -4.53 31.26 22.49
CA GLY A 117 -4.93 32.45 21.76
C GLY A 117 -3.94 32.79 20.65
N ASP A 118 -3.23 33.91 20.80
CA ASP A 118 -2.22 34.34 19.82
C ASP A 118 -0.90 33.57 19.94
N GLU A 119 -0.58 33.09 21.15
CA GLU A 119 0.65 32.34 21.42
C GLU A 119 0.42 30.84 21.19
N VAL A 120 1.21 30.23 20.32
CA VAL A 120 1.15 28.80 20.03
C VAL A 120 2.52 28.19 20.27
N THR A 121 2.59 27.18 21.15
CA THR A 121 3.81 26.43 21.41
C THR A 121 3.76 25.07 20.72
N PHE A 122 4.60 24.89 19.71
CA PHE A 122 4.81 23.64 18.99
C PHE A 122 5.89 22.81 19.68
N TYR A 123 5.61 21.55 19.92
CA TYR A 123 6.53 20.58 20.51
C TYR A 123 6.90 19.52 19.49
N ASN A 124 8.11 18.98 19.62
CA ASN A 124 8.69 18.02 18.68
C ASN A 124 8.76 18.58 17.25
N VAL A 125 9.14 19.85 17.11
CA VAL A 125 9.48 20.44 15.82
C VAL A 125 10.79 19.81 15.36
N ARG A 126 10.78 19.13 14.21
CA ARG A 126 11.93 18.43 13.66
C ARG A 126 12.95 19.42 13.11
N ASN A 127 14.21 19.28 13.54
CA ASN A 127 15.35 20.02 13.01
C ASN A 127 16.56 19.09 12.86
N CYS A 128 16.60 18.30 11.79
CA CYS A 128 17.67 17.32 11.57
C CYS A 128 18.95 18.00 11.04
N GLU A 129 20.10 17.62 11.59
CA GLU A 129 21.41 17.95 11.03
C GLU A 129 21.78 16.90 9.98
N TYR A 130 21.58 17.22 8.70
CA TYR A 130 21.88 16.32 7.58
C TYR A 130 23.33 16.43 7.11
N ARG A 131 23.98 15.27 6.93
CA ARG A 131 25.26 15.12 6.21
C ARG A 131 25.03 14.48 4.84
N THR A 132 24.13 13.51 4.78
CA THR A 132 23.54 12.95 3.56
C THR A 132 22.07 12.61 3.82
N GLU A 133 21.35 12.09 2.82
CA GLU A 133 19.96 11.62 2.98
C GLU A 133 19.84 10.53 4.07
N SER A 134 20.83 9.64 4.19
CA SER A 134 20.84 8.52 5.14
C SER A 134 21.77 8.70 6.34
N ASP A 135 22.52 9.80 6.40
CA ASP A 135 23.39 10.16 7.52
C ASP A 135 22.97 11.52 8.05
N TYR A 136 22.27 11.48 9.18
CA TYR A 136 21.73 12.66 9.82
C TYR A 136 21.59 12.46 11.33
N THR A 137 21.50 13.55 12.06
CA THR A 137 21.24 13.56 13.50
C THR A 137 19.94 14.31 13.77
N PRO A 138 18.87 13.63 14.24
CA PRO A 138 17.60 14.29 14.50
C PRO A 138 17.66 15.12 15.78
N HIS A 139 17.22 16.38 15.70
CA HIS A 139 16.90 17.20 16.87
C HIS A 139 15.40 17.53 16.89
N TRP A 140 14.87 17.63 18.10
CA TRP A 140 13.45 17.89 18.35
C TRP A 140 13.34 19.10 19.27
N GLU A 141 12.66 20.13 18.79
CA GLU A 141 12.60 21.42 19.46
C GLU A 141 11.18 21.73 19.95
N ALA A 142 11.12 22.57 20.99
CA ALA A 142 9.91 23.31 21.33
C ALA A 142 10.05 24.73 20.79
N ARG A 143 9.06 25.21 20.02
CA ARG A 143 9.05 26.55 19.44
C ARG A 143 7.73 27.23 19.76
N THR A 144 7.79 28.42 20.33
CA THR A 144 6.63 29.27 20.56
C THR A 144 6.60 30.35 19.49
N ALA A 145 5.43 30.59 18.89
CA ALA A 145 5.24 31.63 17.89
C ALA A 145 3.92 32.37 18.13
N HIS A 146 3.88 33.65 17.78
CA HIS A 146 2.68 34.48 17.82
C HIS A 146 2.03 34.52 16.45
N ILE A 147 0.78 34.10 16.33
CA ILE A 147 0.07 34.05 15.04
C ILE A 147 -0.09 35.45 14.44
N SER A 148 -0.26 36.47 15.29
CA SER A 148 -0.31 37.89 14.91
C SER A 148 0.98 38.40 14.26
N GLN A 149 2.10 37.68 14.44
CA GLN A 149 3.41 38.03 13.88
C GLN A 149 3.67 37.35 12.54
N ILE A 150 2.72 36.60 11.97
CA ILE A 150 2.87 36.05 10.61
C ILE A 150 2.97 37.21 9.60
N THR A 151 4.09 37.26 8.89
CA THR A 151 4.37 38.29 7.87
C THR A 151 4.22 37.78 6.45
N GLY A 152 4.22 36.46 6.26
CA GLY A 152 4.16 35.86 4.94
C GLY A 152 4.03 34.34 4.98
N ILE A 153 3.77 33.78 3.80
CA ILE A 153 3.67 32.35 3.56
C ILE A 153 4.47 32.02 2.30
N ASP A 154 5.39 31.07 2.41
CA ASP A 154 6.05 30.45 1.28
C ASP A 154 5.40 29.11 0.98
N LEU A 155 5.14 28.84 -0.31
CA LEU A 155 4.70 27.54 -0.80
C LEU A 155 5.78 26.96 -1.71
N ALA A 156 6.30 25.80 -1.33
CA ALA A 156 7.18 25.00 -2.17
C ALA A 156 6.45 23.75 -2.63
N ILE A 157 6.69 23.33 -3.87
CA ILE A 157 6.18 22.07 -4.42
C ILE A 157 7.38 21.28 -4.88
N ASP A 158 7.69 20.21 -4.16
CA ASP A 158 8.75 19.30 -4.54
C ASP A 158 8.19 18.12 -5.35
N TYR A 159 8.91 17.72 -6.39
CA TYR A 159 8.57 16.57 -7.23
C TYR A 159 9.66 15.52 -7.03
N TRP A 160 9.51 14.71 -6.00
CA TRP A 160 10.45 13.65 -5.69
C TRP A 160 9.91 12.28 -6.14
N GLY A 161 10.81 11.44 -6.66
CA GLY A 161 10.47 10.12 -7.18
C GLY A 161 9.74 10.14 -8.53
N SER A 162 8.42 10.33 -8.53
CA SER A 162 7.59 10.32 -9.74
C SER A 162 7.25 11.75 -10.18
N PRO A 163 7.32 12.08 -11.49
CA PRO A 163 6.89 13.39 -11.98
C PRO A 163 5.38 13.65 -11.80
N TRP A 164 4.61 12.62 -11.41
CA TRP A 164 3.17 12.72 -11.15
C TRP A 164 2.83 12.87 -9.66
N ILE A 165 3.83 12.92 -8.77
CA ILE A 165 3.67 13.11 -7.34
C ILE A 165 4.22 14.49 -7.00
N ALA A 166 3.33 15.35 -6.49
CA ALA A 166 3.69 16.67 -5.99
C ALA A 166 3.63 16.64 -4.46
N HIS A 167 4.69 17.12 -3.82
CA HIS A 167 4.84 17.16 -2.38
C HIS A 167 4.81 18.63 -1.91
N PRO A 168 3.63 19.14 -1.55
CA PRO A 168 3.47 20.52 -1.14
C PRO A 168 4.00 20.73 0.28
N ILE A 169 4.79 21.78 0.44
CA ILE A 169 5.38 22.20 1.70
C ILE A 169 5.02 23.67 1.90
N VAL A 170 4.51 24.01 3.07
CA VAL A 170 4.15 25.40 3.42
C VAL A 170 5.00 25.89 4.58
N SER A 171 5.58 27.08 4.44
CA SER A 171 6.36 27.71 5.51
C SER A 171 5.75 29.06 5.88
N PHE A 172 5.51 29.26 7.16
CA PHE A 172 5.01 30.52 7.71
C PHE A 172 6.19 31.36 8.18
N GLN A 173 6.26 32.60 7.70
CA GLN A 173 7.27 33.58 8.09
C GLN A 173 6.73 34.39 9.28
N PHE A 174 7.53 34.57 10.31
CA PHE A 174 7.18 35.34 11.51
C PHE A 174 8.12 36.54 11.65
N ALA A 175 7.63 37.64 12.22
CA ALA A 175 8.44 38.83 12.47
C ALA A 175 9.43 38.66 13.64
N ASP A 176 9.08 37.81 14.61
CA ASP A 176 9.74 37.67 15.91
C ASP A 176 10.44 36.32 16.11
N THR A 177 10.16 35.33 15.26
CA THR A 177 10.75 33.99 15.33
C THR A 177 11.23 33.48 13.97
N PRO A 178 12.12 32.46 13.93
CA PRO A 178 12.42 31.77 12.69
C PRO A 178 11.16 31.19 12.02
N PRO A 179 11.19 30.94 10.70
CA PRO A 179 10.05 30.39 9.99
C PRO A 179 9.68 28.98 10.47
N LEU A 180 8.39 28.64 10.37
CA LEU A 180 7.89 27.31 10.70
C LEU A 180 7.32 26.62 9.48
N CYS A 181 7.93 25.49 9.12
CA CYS A 181 7.62 24.72 7.94
C CYS A 181 6.75 23.51 8.29
N PHE A 182 5.72 23.27 7.49
CA PHE A 182 4.79 22.15 7.60
C PHE A 182 4.82 21.31 6.32
N SER A 183 4.92 20.00 6.52
CA SER A 183 4.83 18.98 5.50
C SER A 183 4.06 17.78 6.05
N ILE A 184 3.32 17.08 5.19
CA ILE A 184 2.64 15.83 5.55
C ILE A 184 3.51 14.68 5.05
N GLU A 185 4.10 13.96 6.00
CA GLU A 185 5.03 12.87 5.70
C GLU A 185 4.49 11.52 6.14
N THR A 186 4.86 10.48 5.39
CA THR A 186 4.66 9.10 5.84
C THR A 186 5.67 8.77 6.94
N ARG A 187 5.20 8.26 8.08
CA ARG A 187 6.10 7.71 9.12
C ARG A 187 6.45 6.28 8.74
N LYS A 188 7.73 6.04 8.43
CA LYS A 188 8.24 4.72 8.05
C LYS A 188 8.76 3.97 9.27
N LYS A 189 8.52 2.65 9.30
CA LYS A 189 9.12 1.77 10.32
C LYS A 189 10.59 1.51 10.00
N LEU A 190 11.35 1.08 10.99
CA LEU A 190 12.71 0.58 10.74
C LEU A 190 12.68 -0.62 9.76
N GLY A 191 13.54 -0.59 8.75
CA GLY A 191 13.65 -1.63 7.72
C GLY A 191 12.60 -1.55 6.59
N GLN A 192 11.76 -0.51 6.58
CA GLN A 192 10.77 -0.24 5.53
C GLN A 192 11.26 0.79 4.51
#